data_AF-X6D439-F1
#
_entry.id   AF-X6D439-F1
#
_cell.length_a   1.000
_cell.length_b   1.000
_cell.length_c   1.000
_cell.angle_alpha   90.00
_cell.angle_beta   90.00
_cell.angle_gamma   90.00
#
_symmetry.space_group_name_H-M   'P 1'
#
loop_
_entity.id
_entity.type
_entity.pdbx_description
1 polymer ?
#
loop_
_entity_poly.entity_id
_entity_poly.type
_entity_poly.pdbx_seq_one_letter_code
_entity_poly.pdbx_strand_id
1 'polypeptide(L)' 'MTSGIDHENTALIGEAALWLATTPKQSRPRPAIVETKERFGLTALEAIQAIREADLIKARAG' A
#
# COMPACT_ATOMS: atom_id res chain seq x y z
N MET A 1 -5.75 21.72 13.46
CA MET A 1 -4.91 21.73 12.25
C MET A 1 -4.28 20.34 12.13
N THR A 2 -4.78 19.46 11.26
CA THR A 2 -4.26 18.08 11.09
C THR A 2 -3.93 17.72 9.64
N SER A 3 -4.21 18.60 8.68
CA SER A 3 -4.16 18.29 7.24
C SER A 3 -2.81 17.83 6.70
N GLY A 4 -1.70 18.09 7.40
CA GLY A 4 -0.37 17.61 6.99
C GLY A 4 -0.16 16.10 7.18
N ILE A 5 -0.71 15.53 8.26
CA ILE A 5 -0.56 14.10 8.58
C ILE A 5 -1.47 13.26 7.66
N ASP A 6 -2.67 13.77 7.36
CA ASP A 6 -3.63 13.08 6.49
C ASP A 6 -3.11 12.95 5.04
N HIS A 7 -2.45 13.99 4.51
CA HIS A 7 -1.87 13.95 3.17
C HIS A 7 -0.63 13.06 3.07
N GLU A 8 0.26 13.12 4.07
CA GLU A 8 1.45 12.27 4.12
C GLU A 8 1.08 10.78 4.14
N ASN A 9 0.07 10.44 4.94
CA ASN A 9 -0.46 9.10 5.01
C ASN A 9 -1.06 8.62 3.68
N THR A 10 -1.87 9.48 3.05
CA THR A 10 -2.47 9.19 1.74
C THR A 10 -1.40 8.93 0.66
N ALA A 11 -0.27 9.65 0.70
CA ALA A 11 0.85 9.41 -0.19
C ALA A 11 1.52 8.04 0.05
N LEU A 12 1.79 7.69 1.31
CA LEU A 12 2.39 6.41 1.69
C LEU A 12 1.50 5.21 1.32
N ILE A 13 0.18 5.34 1.49
CA ILE A 13 -0.79 4.33 1.04
C ILE A 13 -0.69 4.15 -0.49
N GLY A 14 -0.62 5.25 -1.24
CA GLY A 14 -0.50 5.22 -2.70
C GLY A 14 0.79 4.56 -3.18
N GLU A 15 1.92 4.88 -2.56
CA GLU A 15 3.21 4.24 -2.86
C GLU A 15 3.20 2.73 -2.53
N ALA A 16 2.65 2.37 -1.37
CA ALA A 16 2.49 0.96 -0.98
C ALA A 16 1.58 0.20 -1.96
N ALA A 17 0.48 0.82 -2.40
CA ALA A 17 -0.45 0.26 -3.36
C ALA A 17 0.21 0.00 -4.72
N LEU A 18 0.94 0.99 -5.25
CA LEU A 18 1.68 0.87 -6.50
C LEU A 18 2.74 -0.24 -6.41
N TRP A 19 3.46 -0.30 -5.29
CA TRP A 19 4.44 -1.35 -5.06
C TRP A 19 3.79 -2.74 -5.03
N LEU A 20 2.65 -2.89 -4.33
CA LEU A 20 1.91 -4.15 -4.27
C LEU A 20 1.32 -4.59 -5.62
N ALA A 21 0.93 -3.62 -6.46
CA ALA A 21 0.36 -3.86 -7.79
C ALA A 21 1.41 -4.28 -8.82
N THR A 22 2.60 -3.67 -8.75
CA THR A 22 3.70 -3.90 -9.71
C THR A 22 4.66 -5.01 -9.27
N THR A 23 4.71 -5.35 -7.98
CA THR A 23 5.59 -6.41 -7.47
C THR A 23 4.93 -7.79 -7.59
N PRO A 24 5.54 -8.74 -8.31
CA PRO A 24 5.04 -10.12 -8.42
C PRO A 24 4.86 -10.78 -7.05
N LYS A 25 3.82 -11.62 -6.91
CA LYS A 25 3.56 -12.35 -5.66
C LYS A 25 4.71 -13.27 -5.23
N GLN A 26 5.41 -13.84 -6.20
CA GLN A 26 6.55 -14.73 -5.97
C GLN A 26 7.77 -14.00 -5.38
N SER A 27 7.88 -12.69 -5.60
CA SER A 27 8.97 -11.84 -5.07
C SER A 27 8.64 -11.23 -3.71
N ARG A 28 7.48 -11.57 -3.11
CA ARG A 28 7.06 -11.10 -1.79
C ARG A 28 7.26 -12.22 -0.78
N PRO A 29 8.35 -12.18 0.03
CA PRO A 29 8.65 -13.25 0.97
C PRO A 29 7.69 -13.28 2.17
N ARG A 30 6.99 -12.17 2.45
CA ARG A 30 6.06 -12.03 3.58
C ARG A 30 4.66 -11.60 3.11
N PRO A 31 3.63 -11.72 3.98
CA PRO A 31 2.30 -11.22 3.68
C PRO A 31 2.32 -9.72 3.39
N ALA A 32 1.45 -9.27 2.47
CA ALA A 32 1.37 -7.88 2.02
C ALA A 32 1.24 -6.89 3.19
N ILE A 33 0.41 -7.20 4.19
CA ILE A 33 0.21 -6.37 5.38
C ILE A 33 1.53 -6.19 6.15
N VAL A 34 2.29 -7.25 6.37
CA VAL A 34 3.57 -7.17 7.10
C VAL A 34 4.54 -6.31 6.30
N GLU A 35 4.64 -6.55 4.99
CA GLU A 35 5.59 -5.84 4.16
C GLU A 35 5.25 -4.35 4.03
N THR A 36 3.98 -3.98 3.93
CA THR A 36 3.60 -2.56 3.88
C THR A 36 3.81 -1.83 5.19
N LYS A 37 3.61 -2.51 6.33
CA LYS A 37 3.89 -1.94 7.66
C LYS A 37 5.39 -1.72 7.85
N GLU A 38 6.21 -2.72 7.58
CA GLU A 38 7.67 -2.65 7.79
C GLU A 38 8.35 -1.69 6.81
N ARG A 39 7.86 -1.62 5.55
CA ARG A 39 8.51 -0.85 4.49
C ARG A 39 8.08 0.62 4.44
N PHE A 40 6.81 0.91 4.75
CA PHE A 40 6.23 2.24 4.60
C PHE A 40 5.75 2.82 5.94
N GLY A 41 5.87 2.10 7.05
CA GLY A 41 5.43 2.57 8.37
C GLY A 41 3.91 2.63 8.57
N LEU A 42 3.14 2.04 7.65
CA LEU A 42 1.68 2.05 7.70
C LEU A 42 1.13 1.33 8.94
N THR A 43 -0.02 1.76 9.46
CA THR A 43 -0.80 0.92 10.38
C THR A 43 -1.47 -0.23 9.63
N ALA A 44 -2.10 -1.13 10.39
CA ALA A 44 -2.87 -2.23 9.80
C ALA A 44 -4.04 -1.74 8.93
N LEU A 45 -4.68 -0.61 9.28
CA LEU A 45 -5.81 -0.07 8.51
C LEU A 45 -5.34 0.48 7.16
N GLU A 46 -4.27 1.27 7.17
CA GLU A 46 -3.65 1.83 5.96
C GLU A 46 -3.09 0.74 5.05
N ALA A 47 -2.52 -0.33 5.62
CA ALA A 47 -2.08 -1.49 4.85
C ALA A 47 -3.25 -2.17 4.10
N ILE A 48 -4.41 -2.29 4.74
CA ILE A 48 -5.62 -2.82 4.08
C ILE A 48 -6.07 -1.88 2.95
N GLN A 49 -6.02 -0.57 3.17
CA GLN A 49 -6.32 0.42 2.12
C GLN A 49 -5.35 0.30 0.94
N ALA A 50 -4.05 0.19 1.19
CA ALA A 50 -3.03 0.01 0.16
C ALA A 50 -3.25 -1.27 -0.65
N ILE A 51 -3.63 -2.38 0.01
CA ILE A 51 -3.97 -3.64 -0.67
C ILE A 51 -5.18 -3.46 -1.60
N ARG A 52 -6.24 -2.82 -1.11
CA ARG A 52 -7.43 -2.52 -1.91
C ARG A 52 -7.09 -1.65 -3.12
N GLU A 53 -6.32 -0.59 -2.94
CA GLU A 53 -5.91 0.29 -4.04
C GLU A 53 -5.01 -0.44 -5.04
N ALA A 54 -4.14 -1.34 -4.58
CA ALA A 54 -3.34 -2.19 -5.46
C ALA A 54 -4.20 -3.10 -6.35
N ASP A 55 -5.27 -3.68 -5.80
CA ASP A 55 -6.24 -4.47 -6.57
C ASP A 55 -6.95 -3.62 -7.63
N LEU A 56 -7.34 -2.39 -7.30
CA LEU A 56 -7.93 -1.46 -8.26
C LEU A 56 -6.95 -1.03 -9.35
N ILE A 57 -5.67 -0.81 -9.03
CA ILE A 57 -4.62 -0.51 -10.01
C ILE A 57 -4.49 -1.66 -11.01
N LYS A 58 -4.40 -2.91 -10.52
CA LYS A 58 -4.32 -4.10 -11.38
C LYS A 58 -5.56 -4.26 -12.25
N ALA A 59 -6.75 -4.03 -11.69
CA ALA A 59 -8.01 -4.14 -12.43
C ALA A 59 -8.16 -3.10 -13.55
N ARG A 60 -7.53 -1.92 -13.41
CA ARG A 60 -7.52 -0.87 -14.45
C ARG A 60 -6.44 -1.07 -15.50
N ALA A 61 -5.42 -1.87 -15.19
CA ALA A 61 -4.26 -2.11 -16.06
C ALA A 61 -4.43 -3.34 -16.97
N GLY A 62 -5.44 -4.19 -16.71
CA GLY A 62 -5.88 -5.28 -17.58
C GLY A 62 -7.04 -4.87 -18.46
#